data_AF-A0A955VDA7-F1
#
_entry.id   AF-A0A955VDA7-F1
#
_cell.length_a   1.000
_cell.length_b   1.000
_cell.length_c   1.000
_cell.angle_alpha   90.00
_cell.angle_beta   90.00
_cell.angle_gamma   90.00
#
_symmetry.space_group_name_H-M   'P 1'
#
loop_
_entity.id
_entity.type
_entity.pdbx_description
1 polymer ?
#
loop_
_entity_poly.entity_id
_entity_poly.type
_entity_poly.pdbx_seq_one_letter_code
_entity_poly.pdbx_strand_id
1 'polypeptide(L)'
;MSEMTPSPMNDALIAYLYDELSPSEHAAFESSLAEHPELRAEADRLGWMRRQFRLAFADVPLREGLMDAVLAEARRVAEQFRRAAATPTLWERVRAWITQPAFAMTAMAALVLAVGVVMLNRPELEHADSPNAQQIHDSTPRLASAESPAPAKSEPPAPETLAAP
;
A
#
# COMPACT_ATOMS: atom_id res chain seq x y z
N MET A 1 17.91 -10.28 -5.90
CA MET A 1 17.75 -9.75 -4.52
C MET A 1 16.31 -9.30 -4.41
N SER A 2 15.42 -10.15 -3.91
CA SER A 2 14.02 -9.77 -3.71
C SER A 2 13.98 -8.77 -2.56
N GLU A 3 13.44 -7.57 -2.81
CA GLU A 3 13.16 -6.61 -1.74
C GLU A 3 12.21 -7.27 -0.76
N MET A 4 12.72 -7.56 0.43
CA MET A 4 11.95 -8.13 1.52
C MET A 4 11.14 -6.98 2.11
N THR A 5 10.01 -6.67 1.46
CA THR A 5 9.02 -5.76 2.04
C THR A 5 8.65 -6.33 3.42
N PRO A 6 8.80 -5.55 4.50
CA PRO A 6 8.40 -6.03 5.82
C PRO A 6 6.91 -6.37 5.76
N SER A 7 6.61 -7.66 5.82
CA SER A 7 5.23 -8.12 5.94
C SER A 7 4.76 -7.73 7.34
N PRO A 8 3.54 -7.18 7.51
CA PRO A 8 3.01 -6.85 8.85
C PRO A 8 2.99 -8.06 9.79
N MET A 9 3.00 -9.27 9.24
CA MET A 9 3.13 -10.53 9.98
C MET A 9 4.49 -10.66 10.69
N ASN A 10 5.58 -10.13 10.09
CA ASN A 10 6.92 -10.18 10.68
C ASN A 10 7.03 -9.24 11.89
N ASP A 11 6.39 -8.06 11.83
CA ASP A 11 6.40 -7.11 12.93
C ASP A 11 5.68 -7.67 14.16
N ALA A 12 4.52 -8.31 13.95
CA ALA A 12 3.78 -8.98 15.02
C ALA A 12 4.56 -10.16 15.63
N LEU A 13 5.28 -10.93 14.81
CA LEU A 13 6.15 -12.02 15.28
C LEU A 13 7.30 -11.49 16.15
N ILE A 14 7.93 -10.40 15.75
CA ILE A 14 8.97 -9.76 16.55
C ILE A 14 8.39 -9.25 17.87
N ALA A 15 7.27 -8.52 17.83
CA ALA A 15 6.62 -8.01 19.04
C ALA A 15 6.23 -9.15 20.00
N TYR A 16 5.72 -10.26 19.47
CA TYR A 16 5.43 -11.48 20.24
C TYR A 16 6.70 -12.02 20.92
N LEU A 17 7.79 -12.18 20.17
CA LEU A 17 9.05 -12.71 20.69
C LEU A 17 9.72 -11.84 21.73
N TYR A 18 9.42 -10.54 21.81
CA TYR A 18 9.98 -9.60 22.79
C TYR A 18 9.01 -9.25 23.93
N ASP A 19 7.86 -9.93 24.01
CA ASP A 19 6.81 -9.67 25.01
C ASP A 19 6.27 -8.21 24.93
N GLU A 20 6.24 -7.64 23.73
CA GLU A 20 5.75 -6.26 23.47
C GLU A 20 4.25 -6.22 23.14
N LEU A 21 3.63 -7.38 22.91
CA LEU A 21 2.19 -7.48 22.66
C LEU A 21 1.38 -7.34 23.96
N SER A 22 0.22 -6.69 23.87
CA SER A 22 -0.75 -6.71 24.97
C SER A 22 -1.30 -8.14 25.20
N PRO A 23 -1.86 -8.44 26.38
CA PRO A 23 -2.39 -9.79 26.66
C PRO A 23 -3.44 -10.27 25.64
N SER A 24 -4.28 -9.36 25.14
CA SER A 24 -5.28 -9.67 24.11
C SER A 24 -4.64 -9.95 22.75
N GLU A 25 -3.62 -9.19 22.36
CA GLU A 25 -2.89 -9.40 21.10
C GLU A 25 -2.09 -10.70 21.16
N HIS A 26 -1.50 -11.01 22.32
CA HIS A 26 -0.79 -12.27 22.54
C HIS A 26 -1.73 -13.47 22.37
N ALA A 27 -2.94 -13.43 22.94
CA ALA A 27 -3.92 -14.51 22.79
C ALA A 27 -4.40 -14.67 21.33
N ALA A 28 -4.60 -13.55 20.63
CA ALA A 28 -4.93 -13.57 19.20
C ALA A 28 -3.79 -14.15 18.36
N PHE A 29 -2.54 -13.75 18.64
CA PHE A 29 -1.37 -14.23 17.92
C PHE A 29 -1.11 -15.73 18.16
N GLU A 30 -1.30 -16.21 19.38
CA GLU A 30 -1.24 -17.64 19.72
C GLU A 30 -2.29 -18.46 18.95
N SER A 31 -3.48 -17.90 18.77
CA SER A 31 -4.52 -18.53 17.94
C SER A 31 -4.07 -18.61 16.48
N SER A 32 -3.47 -17.54 15.95
CA SER A 32 -2.88 -17.54 14.60
C SER A 32 -1.72 -18.54 14.46
N LEU A 33 -0.89 -18.74 15.49
CA LEU A 33 0.19 -19.75 15.47
C LEU A 33 -0.35 -21.18 15.38
N ALA A 34 -1.57 -21.44 15.89
CA ALA A 34 -2.22 -22.74 15.75
C ALA A 34 -2.73 -22.99 14.33
N GLU A 35 -3.17 -21.93 13.63
CA GLU A 35 -3.65 -21.99 12.25
C GLU A 35 -2.50 -22.04 11.23
N HIS A 36 -1.33 -21.51 11.58
CA HIS A 36 -0.16 -21.36 10.71
C HIS A 36 1.09 -22.08 11.29
N PRO A 37 1.25 -23.39 11.03
CA PRO A 37 2.39 -24.17 11.57
C PRO A 37 3.75 -23.65 11.11
N GLU A 38 3.84 -23.04 9.93
CA GLU A 38 5.04 -22.37 9.42
C GLU A 38 5.44 -21.16 10.27
N LEU A 39 4.46 -20.37 10.72
CA LEU A 39 4.68 -19.21 11.59
C LEU A 39 5.17 -19.68 12.97
N ARG A 40 4.60 -20.79 13.47
CA ARG A 40 5.03 -21.41 14.73
C ARG A 40 6.45 -21.93 14.66
N ALA A 41 6.82 -22.63 13.59
CA ALA A 41 8.18 -23.13 13.40
C ALA A 41 9.21 -21.97 13.38
N GLU A 42 8.86 -20.85 12.73
CA GLU A 42 9.71 -19.66 12.72
C GLU A 42 9.79 -18.97 14.10
N ALA A 43 8.66 -18.86 14.82
CA ALA A 43 8.64 -18.35 16.19
C ALA A 43 9.51 -19.19 17.13
N ASP A 44 9.41 -20.51 17.05
CA ASP A 44 10.22 -21.44 17.84
C ASP A 44 11.72 -21.33 17.51
N ARG A 45 12.05 -21.22 16.22
CA ARG A 45 13.43 -21.01 15.75
C ARG A 45 14.01 -19.71 16.27
N LEU A 46 13.32 -18.59 16.10
CA LEU A 46 13.77 -17.28 16.56
C LEU A 46 13.84 -17.22 18.09
N GLY A 47 12.86 -17.82 18.79
CA GLY A 47 12.87 -17.96 20.24
C GLY A 47 14.07 -18.77 20.74
N TRP A 48 14.42 -19.87 20.05
CA TRP A 48 15.63 -20.62 20.35
C TRP A 48 16.89 -19.77 20.14
N MET A 49 17.02 -19.06 19.01
CA MET A 49 18.16 -18.18 18.74
C MET A 49 18.30 -17.09 19.81
N ARG A 50 17.20 -16.45 20.22
CA ARG A 50 17.17 -15.44 21.30
C ARG A 50 17.69 -16.03 22.61
N ARG A 51 17.24 -17.24 22.96
CA ARG A 51 17.74 -17.95 24.16
C ARG A 51 19.23 -18.24 24.07
N GLN A 52 19.72 -18.71 22.92
CA GLN A 52 21.15 -18.98 22.71
C GLN A 52 21.98 -17.70 22.82
N PHE A 53 21.54 -16.60 22.20
CA PHE A 53 22.20 -15.29 22.34
C PHE A 53 22.23 -14.85 23.80
N ARG A 54 21.10 -14.89 24.50
CA ARG A 54 21.04 -14.49 25.91
C ARG A 54 21.99 -15.32 26.76
N LEU A 55 22.10 -16.62 26.53
CA LEU A 55 23.02 -17.49 27.25
C LEU A 55 24.49 -17.19 26.91
N ALA A 56 24.80 -17.03 25.62
CA ALA A 56 26.17 -16.76 25.15
C ALA A 56 26.71 -15.41 25.63
N PHE A 57 25.82 -14.43 25.82
CA PHE A 57 26.18 -13.06 26.20
C PHE A 57 25.76 -12.69 27.62
N ALA A 58 25.26 -13.63 28.43
CA ALA A 58 24.79 -13.36 29.80
C ALA A 58 25.87 -12.70 30.68
N ASP A 59 27.12 -13.15 30.53
CA ASP A 59 28.24 -12.73 31.36
C ASP A 59 29.20 -11.75 30.66
N VAL A 60 28.86 -11.31 29.44
CA VAL A 60 29.71 -10.36 28.71
C VAL A 60 29.46 -8.96 29.25
N PRO A 61 30.43 -8.33 29.94
CA PRO A 61 30.24 -6.97 30.43
C PRO A 61 30.04 -6.04 29.24
N LEU A 62 28.99 -5.21 29.28
CA LEU A 62 28.81 -4.17 28.28
C LEU A 62 30.00 -3.21 28.38
N ARG A 63 30.62 -2.94 27.24
CA ARG A 63 31.68 -1.93 27.15
C ARG A 63 31.14 -0.59 27.63
N GLU A 64 31.87 0.05 28.53
CA GLU A 64 31.52 1.38 29.04
C GLU A 64 31.33 2.36 27.88
N GLY A 65 30.22 3.11 27.90
CA GLY A 65 29.84 4.05 26.83
C GLY A 65 29.24 3.42 25.55
N LEU A 66 29.08 2.09 25.46
CA LEU A 66 28.43 1.46 24.30
C LEU A 66 26.99 1.93 24.12
N MET A 67 26.23 2.00 25.21
CA MET A 67 24.84 2.46 25.18
C MET A 67 24.75 3.93 24.72
N ASP A 68 25.66 4.78 25.19
CA ASP A 68 25.73 6.18 24.77
C ASP A 68 26.05 6.30 23.28
N ALA A 69 26.95 5.47 22.75
CA ALA A 69 27.26 5.43 21.33
C ALA A 69 26.05 4.97 20.50
N VAL A 70 25.32 3.95 20.94
CA VAL A 70 24.09 3.47 20.28
C VAL A 70 23.02 4.56 20.28
N LEU A 71 22.79 5.23 21.41
CA LEU A 71 21.81 6.31 21.51
C LEU A 71 22.21 7.53 20.66
N ALA A 72 23.51 7.86 20.60
CA ALA A 72 24.02 8.93 19.76
C ALA A 72 23.78 8.64 18.27
N GLU A 73 24.05 7.42 17.81
CA GLU A 73 23.79 7.04 16.42
C GLU A 73 22.29 6.98 16.12
N ALA A 74 21.47 6.46 17.02
CA ALA A 74 20.01 6.45 16.87
C ALA A 74 19.45 7.87 16.70
N ARG A 75 19.94 8.85 17.48
CA ARG A 75 19.58 10.27 17.31
C ARG A 75 20.03 10.81 15.96
N ARG A 76 21.26 10.48 15.53
CA ARG A 76 21.81 10.89 14.23
C ARG A 76 20.93 10.41 13.08
N VAL A 77 20.52 9.14 13.12
CA VAL A 77 19.63 8.53 12.12
C VAL A 77 18.24 9.17 12.17
N ALA A 78 17.65 9.38 13.35
CA ALA A 78 16.35 10.04 13.49
C ALA A 78 16.35 11.48 12.92
N GLU A 79 17.44 12.23 13.11
CA GLU A 79 17.59 13.55 12.50
C GLU A 79 17.67 13.48 10.96
N GLN A 80 18.37 12.49 10.40
CA GLN A 80 18.41 12.29 8.95
C GLN A 80 17.01 12.06 8.39
N PHE A 81 16.21 11.20 9.04
CA PHE A 81 14.81 10.99 8.65
C PHE A 81 13.96 12.25 8.78
N ARG A 82 14.10 13.05 9.85
CA ARG A 82 13.39 14.33 9.96
C ARG A 82 13.77 15.29 8.83
N ARG A 83 15.05 15.38 8.47
CA ARG A 83 15.50 16.25 7.36
C ARG A 83 14.98 15.75 6.00
N ALA A 84 14.96 14.44 5.79
CA ALA A 84 14.38 13.82 4.60
C ALA A 84 12.86 14.03 4.51
N ALA A 85 12.15 13.93 5.64
CA ALA A 85 10.71 14.23 5.70
C ALA A 85 10.39 15.72 5.58
N ALA A 86 11.29 16.60 6.04
CA ALA A 86 11.14 18.05 5.92
C ALA A 86 11.48 18.58 4.52
N THR A 87 12.11 17.78 3.65
CA THR A 87 12.30 18.16 2.26
C THR A 87 11.04 17.80 1.49
N PRO A 88 10.25 18.80 1.03
CA PRO A 88 9.03 18.52 0.30
C PRO A 88 9.38 17.67 -0.91
N THR A 89 8.70 16.54 -1.03
CA THR A 89 8.96 15.59 -2.11
C THR A 89 8.77 16.28 -3.47
N LEU A 90 9.50 15.84 -4.50
CA LEU A 90 9.35 16.36 -5.87
C LEU A 90 7.88 16.37 -6.31
N TRP A 91 7.11 15.37 -5.88
CA TRP A 91 5.68 15.26 -6.12
C TRP A 91 4.86 16.33 -5.39
N GLU A 92 5.17 16.65 -4.13
CA GLU A 92 4.54 17.75 -3.40
C GLU A 92 4.86 19.12 -4.02
N ARG A 93 6.07 19.33 -4.54
CA ARG A 93 6.41 20.55 -5.29
C ARG A 93 5.59 20.67 -6.59
N VAL A 94 5.45 19.58 -7.34
CA VAL A 94 4.62 19.55 -8.56
C VAL A 94 3.15 19.79 -8.24
N ARG A 95 2.62 19.14 -7.19
CA ARG A 95 1.25 19.36 -6.72
C ARG A 95 1.03 20.81 -6.30
N ALA A 96 1.95 21.38 -5.53
CA ALA A 96 1.89 22.77 -5.10
C ALA A 96 1.82 23.73 -6.30
N TRP A 97 2.60 23.48 -7.36
CA TRP A 97 2.57 24.24 -8.62
C TRP A 97 1.21 24.17 -9.33
N ILE A 98 0.62 22.98 -9.46
CA ILE A 98 -0.67 22.79 -10.11
C ILE A 98 -1.81 23.46 -9.32
N THR A 99 -1.70 23.52 -8.00
CA THR A 99 -2.71 24.15 -7.13
C THR A 99 -2.59 25.67 -7.01
N GLN A 100 -1.61 26.32 -7.65
CA GLN A 100 -1.52 27.78 -7.59
C GLN A 100 -2.67 28.45 -8.35
N PRO A 101 -3.41 29.39 -7.74
CA PRO A 101 -4.55 30.05 -8.37
C PRO A 101 -4.17 30.85 -9.63
N ALA A 102 -2.91 31.27 -9.74
CA ALA A 102 -2.39 31.93 -10.93
C ALA A 102 -2.40 31.03 -12.19
N PHE A 103 -2.16 29.72 -12.04
CA PHE A 103 -2.24 28.76 -13.15
C PHE A 103 -3.69 28.49 -13.58
N ALA A 104 -4.63 28.47 -12.63
CA ALA A 104 -6.05 28.34 -12.93
C ALA A 104 -6.58 29.52 -13.77
N MET A 105 -6.15 30.75 -13.46
CA MET A 105 -6.53 31.96 -14.21
C MET A 105 -5.95 31.97 -15.63
N THR A 106 -4.70 31.54 -15.81
CA THR A 106 -4.06 31.46 -17.13
C THR A 106 -4.68 30.35 -17.99
N ALA A 107 -5.00 29.19 -17.39
CA ALA A 107 -5.71 28.12 -18.08
C ALA A 107 -7.12 28.55 -18.51
N MET A 108 -7.88 29.25 -17.65
CA MET A 108 -9.19 29.81 -18.02
C MET A 108 -9.08 30.87 -19.11
N ALA A 109 -8.10 31.78 -19.03
CA ALA A 109 -7.89 32.78 -20.06
C ALA A 109 -7.57 32.13 -21.42
N ALA A 110 -6.71 31.10 -21.44
CA ALA A 110 -6.41 30.35 -22.65
C ALA A 110 -7.64 29.62 -23.21
N LEU A 111 -8.48 29.03 -22.35
CA LEU A 111 -9.73 28.38 -22.75
C LEU A 111 -10.72 29.38 -23.37
N VAL A 112 -10.91 30.53 -22.74
CA VAL A 112 -11.78 31.60 -23.27
C VAL A 112 -11.28 32.08 -24.62
N LEU A 113 -9.97 32.22 -24.78
CA LEU A 113 -9.35 32.64 -26.04
C LEU A 113 -9.53 31.58 -27.13
N ALA A 114 -9.36 30.30 -26.80
CA ALA A 114 -9.60 29.19 -27.73
C ALA A 114 -11.07 29.11 -28.17
N VAL A 115 -12.02 29.22 -27.24
CA VAL A 115 -13.46 29.25 -27.56
C VAL A 115 -13.81 30.48 -28.40
N GLY A 116 -13.23 31.64 -28.09
CA GLY A 116 -13.39 32.86 -28.87
C GLY A 116 -12.91 32.70 -30.31
N VAL A 117 -11.72 32.12 -30.51
CA VAL A 117 -11.17 31.83 -31.84
C VAL A 117 -12.06 30.84 -32.60
N VAL A 118 -12.55 29.79 -31.94
CA VAL A 118 -13.45 28.81 -32.58
C VAL A 118 -14.80 29.45 -32.97
N MET A 119 -15.36 30.31 -32.12
CA MET A 119 -16.61 31.04 -32.42
C MET A 119 -16.45 32.04 -33.55
N LEU A 120 -15.32 32.77 -33.60
CA LEU A 120 -15.01 33.72 -34.68
C LEU A 120 -14.72 33.03 -36.01
N ASN A 121 -14.16 31.81 -35.98
CA ASN A 121 -13.93 30.98 -37.16
C ASN A 121 -15.09 30.04 -37.48
N ARG A 122 -16.30 30.24 -36.95
CA ARG A 122 -17.51 29.59 -37.48
C ARG A 122 -18.08 30.45 -38.59
N PRO A 123 -17.78 30.18 -39.87
CA PRO A 123 -18.55 30.75 -40.96
C PRO A 123 -20.00 30.25 -40.83
N GLU A 124 -20.92 31.20 -40.69
CA GLU A 124 -22.32 31.11 -41.10
C GLU A 124 -22.93 29.70 -41.12
N LEU A 125 -23.58 29.32 -40.03
CA LEU A 125 -24.75 28.43 -40.08
C LEU A 125 -25.98 29.24 -40.51
N GLU A 126 -25.85 30.00 -41.61
CA GLU A 126 -26.99 30.54 -42.33
C GLU A 126 -27.44 29.49 -43.35
N HIS A 127 -28.74 29.17 -43.32
CA HIS A 127 -29.52 28.34 -44.25
C HIS A 127 -29.61 26.82 -44.02
N ALA A 128 -30.58 26.42 -43.18
CA ALA A 128 -31.46 25.26 -43.36
C ALA A 128 -32.50 25.27 -42.22
N ASP A 129 -33.53 26.12 -42.25
CA ASP A 129 -34.83 25.86 -42.90
C ASP A 129 -35.30 24.39 -42.85
N SER A 130 -36.10 24.06 -41.81
CA SER A 130 -37.34 23.24 -41.85
C SER A 130 -37.58 22.48 -40.52
N PRO A 131 -38.71 22.70 -39.83
CA PRO A 131 -39.08 21.95 -38.64
C PRO A 131 -39.78 20.65 -39.04
N ASN A 132 -39.10 19.51 -38.92
CA ASN A 132 -39.76 18.21 -39.10
C ASN A 132 -40.24 17.66 -37.75
N ALA A 133 -41.48 17.97 -37.44
CA ALA A 133 -42.26 17.35 -36.37
C ALA A 133 -42.66 15.94 -36.80
N GLN A 134 -41.80 14.94 -36.60
CA GLN A 134 -42.18 13.50 -36.61
C GLN A 134 -40.99 12.63 -36.23
N GLN A 135 -40.82 12.34 -34.92
CA GLN A 135 -40.37 11.04 -34.43
C GLN A 135 -40.56 10.96 -32.91
N ILE A 136 -41.84 11.00 -32.52
CA ILE A 136 -42.30 10.25 -31.36
C ILE A 136 -42.52 8.83 -31.89
N HIS A 137 -41.64 7.89 -31.56
CA HIS A 137 -41.99 6.47 -31.49
C HIS A 137 -40.93 5.69 -30.69
N ASP A 138 -41.39 5.20 -29.55
CA ASP A 138 -41.16 3.86 -29.00
C ASP A 138 -39.75 3.27 -29.04
N SER A 139 -39.17 3.11 -27.83
CA SER A 139 -38.90 1.77 -27.29
C SER A 139 -38.36 1.87 -25.86
N THR A 140 -39.25 1.64 -24.90
CA THR A 140 -39.02 1.33 -23.48
C THR A 140 -38.33 -0.04 -23.30
N PRO A 141 -37.86 -0.39 -22.08
CA PRO A 141 -36.64 -1.14 -21.82
C PRO A 141 -36.88 -2.64 -21.69
N ARG A 142 -35.91 -3.46 -22.11
CA ARG A 142 -35.93 -4.92 -21.88
C ARG A 142 -34.90 -5.29 -20.81
N LEU A 143 -35.42 -5.56 -19.61
CA LEU A 143 -34.75 -6.30 -18.54
C LEU A 143 -34.57 -7.78 -18.96
N ALA A 144 -33.36 -8.30 -18.83
CA ALA A 144 -33.02 -9.72 -18.65
C ALA A 144 -31.58 -9.74 -18.08
N SER A 145 -31.36 -9.94 -16.77
CA SER A 145 -31.33 -11.23 -16.07
C SER A 145 -30.57 -12.31 -16.84
N ALA A 146 -29.30 -12.50 -16.50
CA ALA A 146 -28.58 -13.77 -16.48
C ALA A 146 -27.27 -13.54 -15.71
N GLU A 147 -27.19 -13.87 -14.44
CA GLU A 147 -26.89 -15.22 -13.93
C GLU A 147 -25.37 -15.44 -13.84
N SER A 148 -24.93 -15.48 -12.59
CA SER A 148 -23.57 -15.73 -12.14
C SER A 148 -23.37 -17.24 -11.97
N PRO A 149 -22.30 -17.83 -12.53
CA PRO A 149 -21.77 -19.09 -12.04
C PRO A 149 -20.51 -18.87 -11.18
N ALA A 150 -20.57 -19.46 -10.00
CA ALA A 150 -19.55 -19.53 -8.96
C ALA A 150 -18.30 -20.34 -9.38
N PRO A 151 -17.15 -20.16 -8.69
CA PRO A 151 -15.84 -20.61 -9.13
C PRO A 151 -15.58 -22.11 -8.96
N ALA A 152 -14.76 -22.64 -9.86
CA ALA A 152 -14.28 -24.01 -9.88
C ALA A 152 -13.43 -24.35 -8.64
N LYS A 153 -13.71 -25.53 -8.09
CA LYS A 153 -12.98 -26.23 -7.05
C LYS A 153 -11.62 -26.67 -7.62
N SER A 154 -10.52 -26.06 -7.17
CA SER A 154 -9.17 -26.54 -7.48
C SER A 154 -8.76 -27.57 -6.42
N GLU A 155 -8.68 -28.81 -6.86
CA GLU A 155 -8.23 -29.99 -6.13
C GLU A 155 -6.68 -30.01 -6.06
N PRO A 156 -6.07 -30.08 -4.88
CA PRO A 156 -4.61 -30.25 -4.77
C PRO A 156 -4.21 -31.73 -4.91
N PRO A 157 -3.14 -32.05 -5.67
CA PRO A 157 -2.62 -33.42 -5.78
C PRO A 157 -1.90 -33.87 -4.51
N ALA A 158 -2.01 -35.17 -4.23
CA ALA A 158 -1.43 -35.87 -3.10
C ALA A 158 0.12 -35.84 -3.08
N PRO A 159 0.76 -35.87 -1.89
CA PRO A 159 2.21 -35.99 -1.78
C PRO A 159 2.68 -37.42 -2.09
N GLU A 160 3.59 -37.53 -3.06
CA GLU A 160 4.40 -38.71 -3.32
C GLU A 160 5.20 -39.10 -2.08
N THR A 161 5.03 -40.35 -1.68
CA THR A 161 5.77 -41.01 -0.62
C THR A 161 7.13 -41.42 -1.19
N LEU A 162 8.20 -40.67 -0.90
CA LEU A 162 9.57 -41.13 -1.20
C LEU A 162 10.20 -41.70 0.07
N ALA A 163 10.32 -43.03 0.05
CA ALA A 163 11.01 -43.84 1.04
C ALA A 163 12.53 -43.58 0.98
N ALA A 164 13.14 -43.47 2.16
CA ALA A 164 14.58 -43.52 2.37
C ALA A 164 15.13 -44.95 2.18
N PRO A 165 16.42 -45.07 1.90
CA PRO A 165 17.29 -45.90 2.74
C PRO A 165 18.30 -45.07 3.56
#